data_AF-A0A352A342-F1
#
_entry.id   AF-A0A352A342-F1
#
_cell.length_a   1.000
_cell.length_b   1.000
_cell.length_c   1.000
_cell.angle_alpha   90.00
_cell.angle_beta   90.00
_cell.angle_gamma   90.00
#
_symmetry.space_group_name_H-M   'P 1'
#
loop_
_entity.id
_entity.type
_entity.pdbx_description
1 polymer ?
#
loop_
_entity_poly.entity_id
_entity_poly.type
_entity_poly.pdbx_seq_one_letter_code
_entity_poly.pdbx_strand_id
1 'polypeptide(L)'
;AEFDKSGNKIFARNYDVYLIAPIIGFLYGEKAEIDKEGDKTIKPTKIFPDILMKNKDDLLFNYRLIMLLDKNNEPNFEERVNKAFRYYGSNEATEDELLYEKYVRGGVDKIYEKVFDNAKGAEDYLKNLYLFIDEIENRYNSTIDKDSIIDLCRLAKN
;
A
#
# COMPACT_ATOMS: atom_id res chain seq x y z
N ALA A 1 -16.62 1.77 0.79
CA ALA A 1 -17.82 2.59 1.05
C ALA A 1 -18.54 2.80 -0.27
N GLU A 2 -19.88 2.73 -0.28
CA GLU A 2 -20.67 3.12 -1.45
C GLU A 2 -20.70 4.63 -1.51
N PHE A 3 -20.40 5.21 -2.66
CA PHE A 3 -20.25 6.65 -2.81
C PHE A 3 -21.41 7.31 -3.57
N ASP A 4 -22.31 6.51 -4.13
CA ASP A 4 -23.54 6.99 -4.76
C ASP A 4 -24.75 6.11 -4.41
N LYS A 5 -25.94 6.54 -4.85
CA LYS A 5 -27.20 5.83 -4.61
C LYS A 5 -27.36 4.56 -5.44
N SER A 6 -26.46 4.33 -6.40
CA SER A 6 -26.42 3.14 -7.25
C SER A 6 -25.60 2.01 -6.61
N GLY A 7 -24.97 2.27 -5.45
CA GLY A 7 -24.14 1.30 -4.75
C GLY A 7 -22.72 1.20 -5.30
N ASN A 8 -22.26 2.19 -6.07
CA ASN A 8 -20.91 2.17 -6.65
C ASN A 8 -19.85 2.35 -5.58
N LYS A 9 -18.74 1.62 -5.71
CA LYS A 9 -17.62 1.61 -4.76
C LYS A 9 -16.32 1.86 -5.51
N ILE A 10 -15.43 2.66 -4.92
CA ILE A 10 -14.05 2.81 -5.44
C ILE A 10 -13.27 1.52 -5.24
N PHE A 11 -13.39 0.93 -4.03
CA PHE A 11 -12.81 -0.36 -3.69
C PHE A 11 -13.92 -1.37 -3.44
N ALA A 12 -13.87 -2.52 -4.11
CA ALA A 12 -14.87 -3.57 -3.96
C ALA A 12 -14.88 -4.13 -2.53
N ARG A 13 -13.70 -4.28 -1.93
CA ARG A 13 -13.49 -4.86 -0.59
C ARG A 13 -12.52 -3.99 0.21
N ASN A 14 -12.68 -4.00 1.54
CA ASN A 14 -11.70 -3.37 2.45
C ASN A 14 -10.29 -3.98 2.30
N TYR A 15 -10.23 -5.25 1.92
CA TYR A 15 -8.97 -5.93 1.61
C TYR A 15 -8.23 -5.29 0.43
N ASP A 16 -8.94 -4.79 -0.59
CA ASP A 16 -8.29 -4.17 -1.74
C ASP A 16 -7.57 -2.86 -1.34
N VAL A 17 -8.13 -2.14 -0.36
CA VAL A 17 -7.45 -1.00 0.27
C VAL A 17 -6.22 -1.46 1.04
N TYR A 18 -6.36 -2.49 1.88
CA TYR A 18 -5.26 -3.01 2.69
C TYR A 18 -4.11 -3.57 1.84
N LEU A 19 -4.42 -4.14 0.67
CA LEU A 19 -3.43 -4.64 -0.28
C LEU A 19 -2.62 -3.50 -0.90
N ILE A 20 -3.26 -2.41 -1.35
CA ILE A 20 -2.57 -1.31 -2.05
C ILE A 20 -1.93 -0.29 -1.10
N ALA A 21 -2.49 -0.12 0.10
CA ALA A 21 -2.04 0.86 1.08
C ALA A 21 -0.53 0.82 1.38
N PRO A 22 0.13 -0.32 1.65
CA PRO A 22 1.57 -0.33 1.95
C PRO A 22 2.41 0.22 0.80
N ILE A 23 2.01 -0.01 -0.46
CA ILE A 23 2.70 0.55 -1.63
C ILE A 23 2.55 2.07 -1.65
N ILE A 24 1.34 2.59 -1.44
CA ILE A 24 1.08 4.04 -1.38
C ILE A 24 1.86 4.67 -0.22
N GLY A 25 1.81 4.08 0.97
CA GLY A 25 2.53 4.57 2.14
C GLY A 25 4.04 4.61 1.87
N PHE A 26 4.61 3.55 1.29
CA PHE A 26 6.02 3.53 0.94
C PHE A 26 6.40 4.58 -0.11
N LEU A 27 5.65 4.66 -1.23
CA LEU A 27 5.94 5.61 -2.31
C LEU A 27 5.93 7.06 -1.80
N TYR A 28 4.96 7.41 -0.97
CA TYR A 28 4.82 8.74 -0.40
C TYR A 28 5.67 8.99 0.85
N GLY A 29 6.38 7.98 1.36
CA GLY A 29 7.14 8.05 2.60
C GLY A 29 6.28 8.21 3.86
N GLU A 30 5.00 7.86 3.78
CA GLU A 30 4.02 8.03 4.85
C GLU A 30 4.01 6.83 5.79
N LYS A 31 4.06 7.11 7.09
CA LYS A 31 4.03 6.12 8.18
C LYS A 31 3.07 6.62 9.24
N ALA A 32 2.21 5.73 9.71
CA ALA A 32 1.32 6.06 10.81
C ALA A 32 1.45 5.03 11.95
N GLU A 33 1.32 5.52 13.18
CA GLU A 33 1.24 4.68 14.36
C GLU A 33 -0.18 4.13 14.54
N ILE A 34 -0.33 3.16 15.44
CA ILE A 34 -1.66 2.67 15.80
C ILE A 34 -2.40 3.79 16.53
N ASP A 35 -3.54 4.22 15.98
CA ASP A 35 -4.45 5.11 16.67
C ASP A 35 -5.13 4.34 17.83
N LYS A 36 -4.73 4.66 19.05
CA LYS A 36 -5.27 4.07 20.29
C LYS A 36 -6.46 4.86 20.84
N GLU A 37 -6.67 6.09 20.37
CA GLU A 37 -7.66 7.03 20.91
C GLU A 37 -8.86 7.25 19.98
N GLY A 38 -8.74 6.82 18.72
CA GLY A 38 -9.81 6.48 17.78
C GLY A 38 -11.02 7.41 17.82
N ASP A 39 -11.17 8.27 16.82
CA ASP A 39 -12.40 9.07 16.70
C ASP A 39 -13.63 8.16 16.75
N LYS A 40 -14.37 8.23 17.86
CA LYS A 40 -15.53 7.38 18.16
C LYS A 40 -16.68 7.61 17.17
N THR A 41 -16.61 8.65 16.35
CA THR A 41 -17.55 8.92 15.27
C THR A 41 -17.26 8.07 14.03
N ILE A 42 -16.02 7.56 13.88
CA ILE A 42 -15.61 6.70 12.78
C ILE A 42 -15.94 5.25 13.13
N LYS A 43 -16.80 4.61 12.33
CA LYS A 43 -17.10 3.18 12.49
C LYS A 43 -15.88 2.35 12.11
N PRO A 44 -15.35 1.51 13.02
CA PRO A 44 -14.22 0.65 12.70
C PRO A 44 -14.63 -0.35 11.62
N THR A 45 -13.77 -0.50 10.62
CA THR A 45 -13.91 -1.53 9.59
C THR A 45 -13.06 -2.74 9.96
N LYS A 46 -13.49 -3.94 9.56
CA LYS A 46 -12.78 -5.19 9.86
C LYS A 46 -12.44 -5.94 8.58
N ILE A 47 -11.26 -6.54 8.56
CA ILE A 47 -10.87 -7.54 7.56
C ILE A 47 -10.79 -8.87 8.30
N PHE A 48 -11.54 -9.86 7.83
CA PHE A 48 -11.57 -11.17 8.48
C PHE A 48 -10.25 -11.92 8.25
N PRO A 49 -9.72 -12.65 9.26
CA PRO A 49 -8.46 -13.41 9.13
C PRO A 49 -8.45 -14.37 7.93
N ASP A 50 -9.58 -15.00 7.61
CA ASP A 50 -9.69 -15.89 6.46
C ASP A 50 -9.37 -15.20 5.12
N ILE A 51 -9.69 -13.91 4.99
CA ILE A 51 -9.34 -13.13 3.80
C ILE A 51 -7.83 -12.92 3.76
N LEU A 52 -7.21 -12.58 4.89
CA LEU A 52 -5.75 -12.40 4.96
C LEU A 52 -5.01 -13.71 4.66
N MET A 53 -5.47 -14.83 5.21
CA MET A 53 -4.88 -16.14 4.95
C MET A 53 -5.01 -16.56 3.49
N LYS A 54 -6.17 -16.34 2.87
CA LYS A 54 -6.41 -16.67 1.45
C LYS A 54 -5.55 -15.86 0.49
N ASN A 55 -5.16 -14.65 0.87
CA ASN A 55 -4.36 -13.75 0.04
C ASN A 55 -2.99 -13.44 0.69
N LYS A 56 -2.47 -14.39 1.47
CA LYS A 56 -1.19 -14.23 2.18
C LYS A 56 -0.04 -13.98 1.20
N ASP A 57 -0.07 -14.63 0.05
CA ASP A 57 1.00 -14.53 -0.95
C ASP A 57 1.10 -13.11 -1.53
N ASP A 58 -0.04 -12.44 -1.78
CA ASP A 58 -0.07 -11.06 -2.25
C ASP A 58 0.48 -10.08 -1.19
N LEU A 59 0.13 -10.28 0.08
CA LEU A 59 0.63 -9.46 1.17
C LEU A 59 2.13 -9.67 1.39
N LEU A 60 2.59 -10.93 1.31
CA LEU A 60 4.00 -11.27 1.42
C LEU A 60 4.80 -10.72 0.24
N PHE A 61 4.23 -10.71 -0.95
CA PHE A 61 4.83 -10.08 -2.12
C PHE A 61 5.03 -8.57 -1.90
N ASN A 62 4.02 -7.86 -1.40
CA ASN A 62 4.14 -6.43 -1.09
C ASN A 62 5.18 -6.15 -0.01
N TYR A 63 5.19 -6.96 1.06
CA TYR A 63 6.21 -6.88 2.11
C TYR A 63 7.62 -7.02 1.51
N ARG A 64 7.84 -8.07 0.71
CA ARG A 64 9.12 -8.32 0.05
C ARG A 64 9.55 -7.16 -0.84
N LEU A 65 8.63 -6.63 -1.64
CA LEU A 65 8.90 -5.52 -2.53
C LEU A 65 9.36 -4.28 -1.76
N ILE A 66 8.67 -3.94 -0.68
CA ILE A 66 9.02 -2.78 0.15
C ILE A 66 10.38 -3.00 0.84
N MET A 67 10.61 -4.17 1.46
CA MET A 67 11.90 -4.47 2.09
C MET A 67 13.06 -4.38 1.11
N LEU A 68 12.88 -4.86 -0.13
CA LEU A 68 13.88 -4.77 -1.19
C LEU A 68 14.14 -3.34 -1.66
N LEU A 69 13.18 -2.42 -1.51
CA LEU A 69 13.28 -1.04 -2.01
C LEU A 69 13.63 -0.02 -0.91
N ASP A 70 13.43 -0.33 0.37
CA ASP A 70 13.60 0.61 1.50
C ASP A 70 15.08 0.84 1.87
N LYS A 71 15.80 1.53 0.97
CA LYS A 71 17.20 1.94 1.18
C LYS A 71 17.39 2.88 2.37
N ASN A 72 16.34 3.59 2.75
CA ASN A 72 16.39 4.56 3.85
C ASN A 72 16.41 3.84 5.21
N ASN A 73 15.67 2.74 5.33
CA ASN A 73 15.69 1.89 6.52
C ASN A 73 16.90 0.95 6.53
N GLU A 74 17.24 0.35 5.38
CA GLU A 74 18.36 -0.58 5.25
C GLU A 74 19.21 -0.25 4.01
N PRO A 75 20.37 0.40 4.17
CA PRO A 75 21.22 0.76 3.04
C PRO A 75 21.89 -0.46 2.40
N ASN A 76 22.09 -1.56 3.13
CA ASN A 76 22.74 -2.76 2.60
C ASN A 76 21.77 -3.58 1.72
N PHE A 77 22.17 -3.87 0.48
CA PHE A 77 21.33 -4.63 -0.46
C PHE A 77 21.13 -6.09 -0.04
N GLU A 78 22.20 -6.80 0.34
CA GLU A 78 22.10 -8.19 0.78
C GLU A 78 21.24 -8.33 2.03
N GLU A 79 21.31 -7.35 2.93
CA GLU A 79 20.47 -7.36 4.11
C GLU A 79 19.00 -7.10 3.79
N ARG A 80 18.69 -6.22 2.83
CA ARG A 80 17.31 -6.09 2.30
C ARG A 80 16.80 -7.38 1.66
N VAL A 81 17.67 -8.13 0.98
CA VAL A 81 17.32 -9.45 0.43
C VAL A 81 17.04 -10.44 1.56
N ASN A 82 17.85 -10.45 2.62
CA ASN A 82 17.60 -11.30 3.79
C ASN A 82 16.26 -10.95 4.48
N LYS A 83 16.00 -9.66 4.72
CA LYS A 83 14.74 -9.17 5.30
C LYS A 83 13.52 -9.59 4.47
N ALA A 84 13.60 -9.41 3.15
CA ALA A 84 12.51 -9.77 2.24
C ALA A 84 12.24 -11.29 2.21
N PHE A 85 13.27 -12.12 2.13
CA PHE A 85 13.10 -13.54 1.77
C PHE A 85 13.39 -14.55 2.88
N ARG A 86 14.19 -14.19 3.90
CA ARG A 86 14.72 -15.14 4.89
C ARG A 86 14.13 -14.93 6.28
N TYR A 87 14.00 -13.68 6.73
CA TYR A 87 13.62 -13.38 8.11
C TYR A 87 12.12 -13.30 8.36
N TYR A 88 11.30 -13.11 7.31
CA TYR A 88 9.86 -12.95 7.49
C TYR A 88 9.24 -14.07 8.34
N GLY A 89 8.53 -13.70 9.41
CA GLY A 89 7.95 -14.61 10.38
C GLY A 89 8.91 -15.13 11.47
N SER A 90 10.15 -14.64 11.51
CA SER A 90 11.11 -14.90 12.58
C SER A 90 11.21 -13.70 13.55
N ASN A 91 11.87 -13.90 14.68
CA ASN A 91 12.03 -12.83 15.68
C ASN A 91 12.82 -11.64 15.11
N GLU A 92 13.76 -11.92 14.21
CA GLU A 92 14.60 -10.95 13.52
C GLU A 92 13.78 -9.99 12.64
N ALA A 93 12.64 -10.43 12.10
CA ALA A 93 11.78 -9.59 11.26
C ALA A 93 10.77 -8.74 12.04
N THR A 94 10.72 -8.82 13.38
CA THR A 94 9.70 -8.13 14.19
C THR A 94 9.63 -6.63 13.89
N GLU A 95 10.78 -5.95 13.82
CA GLU A 95 10.83 -4.51 13.54
C GLU A 95 10.45 -4.19 12.09
N ASP A 96 10.85 -5.04 11.14
CA ASP A 96 10.53 -4.87 9.72
C ASP A 96 9.04 -5.13 9.43
N GLU A 97 8.43 -6.11 10.10
CA GLU A 97 6.98 -6.36 10.04
C GLU A 97 6.20 -5.18 10.65
N LEU A 98 6.65 -4.63 11.78
CA LEU A 98 6.05 -3.42 12.35
C LEU A 98 6.20 -2.21 11.44
N LEU A 99 7.35 -2.06 10.78
CA LEU A 99 7.59 -1.00 9.80
C LEU A 99 6.65 -1.14 8.59
N TYR A 100 6.48 -2.34 8.06
CA TYR A 100 5.52 -2.62 7.01
C TYR A 100 4.10 -2.19 7.42
N GLU A 101 3.67 -2.57 8.63
CA GLU A 101 2.36 -2.17 9.15
C GLU A 101 2.22 -0.64 9.34
N LYS A 102 3.32 0.09 9.60
CA LYS A 102 3.32 1.56 9.60
C LYS A 102 3.09 2.13 8.20
N TYR A 103 3.69 1.55 7.17
CA TYR A 103 3.42 1.94 5.77
C TYR A 103 1.98 1.61 5.37
N VAL A 104 1.43 0.47 5.80
CA VAL A 104 0.01 0.14 5.58
C VAL A 104 -0.88 1.26 6.12
N ARG A 105 -0.72 1.64 7.39
CA ARG A 105 -1.55 2.70 7.99
C ARG A 105 -1.34 4.06 7.32
N GLY A 106 -0.09 4.46 7.08
CA GLY A 106 0.20 5.73 6.38
C GLY A 106 -0.38 5.77 4.96
N GLY A 107 -0.41 4.63 4.27
CA GLY A 107 -1.08 4.49 2.98
C GLY A 107 -2.60 4.62 3.06
N VAL A 108 -3.24 4.05 4.09
CA VAL A 108 -4.68 4.23 4.32
C VAL A 108 -5.00 5.70 4.56
N ASP A 109 -4.22 6.39 5.40
CA ASP A 109 -4.39 7.81 5.68
C ASP A 109 -4.22 8.65 4.42
N LYS A 110 -3.19 8.36 3.61
CA LYS A 110 -2.97 9.07 2.35
C LYS A 110 -4.10 8.85 1.34
N ILE A 111 -4.61 7.62 1.21
CA ILE A 111 -5.76 7.33 0.35
C ILE A 111 -6.99 8.09 0.85
N TYR A 112 -7.22 8.13 2.16
CA TYR A 112 -8.32 8.88 2.76
C TYR A 112 -8.21 10.39 2.45
N GLU A 113 -7.05 10.99 2.73
CA GLU A 113 -6.75 12.40 2.45
C GLU A 113 -6.98 12.73 0.96
N LYS A 114 -6.42 11.93 0.06
CA LYS A 114 -6.41 12.22 -1.37
C LYS A 114 -7.74 11.99 -2.05
N VAL A 115 -8.51 10.99 -1.62
CA VAL A 115 -9.73 10.58 -2.31
C VAL A 115 -10.98 11.04 -1.58
N PHE A 116 -11.01 10.99 -0.25
CA PHE A 116 -12.25 11.06 0.52
C PHE A 116 -12.44 12.34 1.35
N ASP A 117 -11.39 12.91 1.95
CA ASP A 117 -11.47 13.96 2.98
C ASP A 117 -12.21 15.25 2.51
N ASN A 118 -12.00 15.67 1.26
CA ASN A 118 -12.59 16.90 0.71
C ASN A 118 -13.76 16.67 -0.26
N ALA A 119 -14.27 15.44 -0.36
CA ALA A 119 -15.33 15.10 -1.30
C ALA A 119 -16.73 15.42 -0.74
N LYS A 120 -17.56 16.12 -1.53
CA LYS A 120 -18.94 16.48 -1.17
C LYS A 120 -19.98 15.59 -1.85
N GLY A 121 -19.55 14.75 -2.79
CA GLY A 121 -20.42 13.82 -3.50
C GLY A 121 -19.66 12.87 -4.43
N ALA A 122 -20.43 12.04 -5.14
CA ALA A 122 -19.93 10.98 -6.02
C ALA A 122 -18.90 11.45 -7.05
N GLU A 123 -19.17 12.59 -7.69
CA GLU A 123 -18.30 13.17 -8.72
C GLU A 123 -16.94 13.61 -8.15
N ASP A 124 -16.92 14.11 -6.91
CA ASP A 124 -15.68 14.53 -6.26
C ASP A 124 -14.78 13.32 -5.97
N TYR A 125 -15.34 12.20 -5.52
CA TYR A 125 -14.54 10.98 -5.30
C TYR A 125 -13.87 10.49 -6.58
N LEU A 126 -14.59 10.49 -7.71
CA LEU A 126 -14.05 10.07 -9.01
C LEU A 126 -12.98 11.05 -9.51
N LYS A 127 -13.24 12.35 -9.39
CA LYS A 127 -12.27 13.39 -9.76
C LYS A 127 -11.01 13.30 -8.91
N ASN A 128 -11.15 13.16 -7.60
CA ASN A 128 -10.04 13.06 -6.66
C ASN A 128 -9.22 11.79 -6.92
N LEU A 129 -9.87 10.65 -7.18
CA LEU A 129 -9.20 9.43 -7.59
C LEU A 129 -8.41 9.61 -8.88
N TYR A 130 -9.00 10.25 -9.89
CA TYR A 130 -8.31 10.55 -11.15
C TYR A 130 -7.07 11.42 -10.92
N LEU A 131 -7.21 12.52 -10.16
CA LEU A 131 -6.09 13.41 -9.82
C LEU A 131 -5.00 12.68 -9.02
N PHE A 132 -5.38 11.76 -8.14
CA PHE A 132 -4.43 10.98 -7.36
C PHE A 132 -3.66 9.99 -8.24
N ILE A 133 -4.32 9.31 -9.17
CA ILE A 133 -3.65 8.43 -10.15
C ILE A 133 -2.70 9.23 -11.05
N ASP A 134 -3.15 10.39 -11.56
CA ASP A 134 -2.33 11.27 -12.38
C ASP A 134 -1.10 11.79 -11.61
N GLU A 135 -1.26 12.11 -10.33
CA GLU A 135 -0.14 12.49 -9.45
C GLU A 135 0.87 11.34 -9.30
N ILE A 136 0.41 10.11 -9.07
CA ILE A 136 1.28 8.93 -8.96
C ILE A 136 2.05 8.71 -10.27
N GLU A 137 1.36 8.79 -11.41
CA GLU A 137 1.96 8.63 -12.73
C GLU A 137 3.08 9.66 -12.95
N ASN A 138 2.78 10.93 -12.70
CA ASN A 138 3.72 12.01 -12.90
C ASN A 138 4.93 11.94 -11.96
N ARG A 139 4.73 11.51 -10.70
CA ARG A 139 5.79 11.42 -9.69
C ARG A 139 6.70 10.21 -9.85
N TYR A 140 6.13 9.04 -10.12
CA TYR A 140 6.86 7.77 -10.01
C TYR A 140 7.03 7.05 -11.34
N ASN A 141 6.10 7.20 -12.28
CA ASN A 141 6.11 6.44 -13.53
C ASN A 141 6.68 7.22 -14.72
N SER A 142 6.75 8.55 -14.65
CA SER A 142 7.31 9.40 -15.71
C SER A 142 8.78 9.10 -16.07
N THR A 143 9.50 8.40 -15.19
CA THR A 143 10.89 7.94 -15.40
C THR A 143 11.02 6.45 -15.72
N ILE A 144 9.93 5.68 -15.62
CA ILE A 144 9.91 4.25 -15.89
C ILE A 144 9.55 4.04 -17.36
N ASP A 145 10.57 3.89 -18.19
CA ASP A 145 10.38 3.54 -19.59
C ASP A 145 9.83 2.11 -19.71
N LYS A 146 8.74 1.94 -20.48
CA LYS A 146 8.12 0.62 -20.69
C LYS A 146 9.11 -0.36 -21.29
N ASP A 147 10.03 0.11 -22.12
CA ASP A 147 11.07 -0.73 -22.70
C ASP A 147 12.06 -1.24 -21.63
N SER A 148 12.35 -0.43 -20.61
CA SER A 148 13.16 -0.85 -19.46
C SER A 148 12.48 -1.95 -18.63
N ILE A 149 11.16 -1.91 -18.46
CA ILE A 149 10.40 -2.99 -17.80
C ILE A 149 10.48 -4.27 -18.64
N ILE A 150 10.31 -4.17 -19.96
CA ILE A 150 10.38 -5.32 -20.88
C ILE A 150 11.76 -5.97 -20.81
N ASP A 151 12.83 -5.17 -20.75
CA ASP A 151 14.20 -5.68 -20.65
C ASP A 151 14.46 -6.39 -19.32
N LEU A 152 13.94 -5.87 -18.21
CA LEU A 152 13.98 -6.58 -16.92
C LEU A 152 13.23 -7.92 -16.98
N CYS A 153 12.06 -7.97 -17.64
CA CYS A 153 11.32 -9.22 -17.82
C CYS A 153 12.06 -10.23 -18.73
N ARG A 154 12.85 -9.76 -19.71
CA ARG A 154 13.70 -10.62 -20.55
C ARG A 154 14.86 -11.19 -19.75
N LEU A 155 15.48 -10.39 -18.89
CA LEU A 155 16.56 -10.84 -18.01
C LEU A 155 16.11 -11.94 -17.05
N ALA A 156 14.89 -11.85 -16.51
CA ALA A 156 14.36 -12.85 -15.58
C ALA A 156 13.98 -14.21 -16.21
N LYS A 157 13.92 -14.29 -17.55
CA LYS A 157 13.61 -15.54 -18.28
C LYS A 157 14.86 -16.37 -18.61
N ASN A 158 16.05 -15.80 -18.48
CA ASN A 158 17.33 -16.46 -18.66
C ASN A 158 17.93 -16.86 -17.31
#